data_AF-A0A1U7WWJ1-F1
#
_entry.id   AF-A0A1U7WWJ1-F1
#
_cell.length_a   1.000
_cell.length_b   1.000
_cell.length_c   1.000
_cell.angle_alpha   90.00
_cell.angle_beta   90.00
_cell.angle_gamma   90.00
#
_symmetry.space_group_name_H-M   'P 1'
#
loop_
_entity.id
_entity.type
_entity.pdbx_description
1 polymer ?
#
loop_
_entity_poly.entity_id
_entity_poly.type
_entity_poly.pdbx_seq_one_letter_code
_entity_poly.pdbx_strand_id
1 'polypeptide(L)'
;MDILKVLLILFLPVLVVYAKNDCSESYCPKNKFPIRFPFYLENQHPQNCGYPGFNLKCNSQGYTVLNLPFSGEFLVRTIRYSNPEIKLFDADNCLARRLMNLNLSSSPFEPYVIVNYTILSCPSEYPLTFRSLVVDCLSNDTTDLLAFYDGSDYEKYMPGCNVTARNLSIASNDLKYSDLFGLSLTWNVPNCTACEAKFELCGFENYSTSKEIRCFGRPKSGSSEGQPMAKVIALSVAIPISLLLLLIFGISLRIYCNKRREASS
;
A
#
# COMPACT_ATOMS: atom_id res chain seq x y z
N MET A 1 42.89 6.93 -17.78
CA MET A 1 41.59 6.74 -17.12
C MET A 1 40.53 6.78 -18.21
N ASP A 2 39.99 5.62 -18.58
CA ASP A 2 39.15 5.49 -19.78
C ASP A 2 37.97 6.46 -19.73
N ILE A 3 37.74 7.20 -20.82
CA ILE A 3 36.67 8.21 -20.93
C ILE A 3 35.31 7.61 -20.53
N LEU A 4 35.10 6.32 -20.81
CA LEU A 4 33.93 5.55 -20.41
C LEU A 4 33.75 5.48 -18.88
N LYS A 5 34.82 5.30 -18.10
CA LYS A 5 34.78 5.26 -16.63
C LYS A 5 34.46 6.63 -16.04
N VAL A 6 34.98 7.71 -16.65
CA VAL A 6 34.69 9.09 -16.23
C VAL A 6 33.23 9.45 -16.48
N LEU A 7 32.69 9.09 -17.65
CA LEU A 7 31.27 9.25 -17.97
C LEU A 7 30.40 8.47 -16.98
N LEU A 8 30.75 7.21 -16.70
CA LEU A 8 30.01 6.38 -15.74
C LEU A 8 29.91 7.08 -14.37
N ILE A 9 31.03 7.59 -13.83
CA ILE A 9 31.10 8.26 -12.52
C ILE A 9 30.28 9.56 -12.48
N LEU A 10 30.23 10.31 -13.58
CA LEU A 10 29.48 11.57 -13.66
C LEU A 10 27.96 11.37 -13.79
N PHE A 11 27.52 10.32 -14.52
CA PHE A 11 26.10 10.08 -14.78
C PHE A 11 25.42 9.14 -13.78
N LEU A 12 26.18 8.26 -13.11
CA LEU A 12 25.68 7.37 -12.04
C LEU A 12 24.90 8.10 -10.92
N PRO A 13 25.39 9.20 -10.32
CA PRO A 13 24.65 9.87 -9.25
C PRO A 13 23.33 10.49 -9.73
N VAL A 14 23.27 10.94 -10.99
CA VAL A 14 22.05 11.54 -11.57
C VAL A 14 20.98 10.48 -11.81
N LEU A 15 21.35 9.30 -12.32
CA LEU A 15 20.44 8.17 -12.51
C LEU A 15 19.89 7.67 -11.17
N VAL A 16 20.73 7.61 -10.14
CA VAL A 16 20.32 7.19 -8.78
C VAL A 16 19.34 8.19 -8.15
N VAL A 17 19.54 9.51 -8.37
CA VAL A 17 18.60 10.54 -7.88
C VAL A 17 17.25 10.47 -8.62
N TYR A 18 17.25 10.17 -9.92
CA TYR A 18 16.02 10.09 -10.72
C TYR A 18 15.15 8.90 -10.32
N ALA A 19 15.74 7.74 -10.05
CA ALA A 19 15.03 6.56 -9.57
C ALA A 19 14.49 6.70 -8.13
N LYS A 20 15.05 7.61 -7.32
CA LYS A 20 14.68 7.79 -5.90
C LYS A 20 13.34 8.52 -5.69
N ASN A 21 12.81 9.19 -6.72
CA ASN A 21 11.66 10.09 -6.59
C ASN A 21 10.42 9.67 -7.39
N ASP A 22 10.46 8.50 -8.05
CA ASP A 22 9.29 8.02 -8.78
C ASP A 22 8.40 7.17 -7.85
N CYS A 23 7.34 7.79 -7.34
CA CYS A 23 6.31 7.15 -6.53
C CYS A 23 5.03 6.91 -7.34
N SER A 24 5.21 6.46 -8.59
CA SER A 24 4.11 6.08 -9.48
C SER A 24 3.24 4.97 -8.88
N GLU A 25 2.02 4.84 -9.41
CA GLU A 25 1.12 3.76 -9.01
C GLU A 25 1.73 2.39 -9.35
N SER A 26 1.57 1.43 -8.46
CA SER A 26 2.07 0.06 -8.60
C SER A 26 0.95 -0.95 -8.52
N TYR A 27 1.19 -2.17 -9.01
CA TYR A 27 0.20 -3.23 -9.09
C TYR A 27 0.83 -4.58 -8.81
N CYS A 28 0.10 -5.45 -8.11
CA CYS A 28 0.41 -6.88 -8.13
C CYS A 28 -0.21 -7.53 -9.39
N PRO A 29 0.42 -8.57 -9.98
CA PRO A 29 0.02 -9.11 -11.28
C PRO A 29 -1.46 -9.49 -11.43
N LYS A 30 -2.11 -9.97 -10.35
CA LYS A 30 -3.53 -10.38 -10.38
C LYS A 30 -4.50 -9.31 -9.90
N ASN A 31 -4.02 -8.23 -9.31
CA ASN A 31 -4.88 -7.16 -8.77
C ASN A 31 -5.10 -6.07 -9.83
N LYS A 32 -6.33 -5.55 -9.91
CA LYS A 32 -6.72 -4.50 -10.88
C LYS A 32 -6.90 -3.12 -10.24
N PHE A 33 -6.45 -2.94 -9.00
CA PHE A 33 -6.51 -1.67 -8.29
C PHE A 33 -5.11 -1.09 -8.11
N PRO A 34 -4.95 0.23 -8.20
CA PRO A 34 -3.65 0.87 -8.01
C PRO A 34 -3.22 0.86 -6.54
N ILE A 35 -1.93 0.62 -6.33
CA ILE A 35 -1.24 0.78 -5.05
C ILE A 35 -0.43 2.06 -5.13
N ARG A 36 -0.84 3.03 -4.33
CA ARG A 36 -0.19 4.34 -4.16
C ARG A 36 -0.31 4.80 -2.71
N PHE A 37 0.41 5.88 -2.41
CA PHE A 37 0.45 6.50 -1.09
C PHE A 37 -0.96 6.62 -0.46
N PRO A 38 -1.16 6.24 0.81
CA PRO A 38 -0.13 5.88 1.79
C PRO A 38 0.46 4.48 1.64
N PHE A 39 -0.16 3.61 0.83
CA PHE A 39 0.32 2.26 0.61
C PHE A 39 1.50 2.22 -0.35
N TYR A 40 2.34 1.21 -0.19
CA TYR A 40 3.48 0.96 -1.07
C TYR A 40 3.86 -0.51 -1.05
N LEU A 41 4.54 -0.97 -2.10
CA LEU A 41 5.07 -2.32 -2.19
C LEU A 41 6.51 -2.37 -1.63
N GLU A 42 6.73 -3.20 -0.61
CA GLU A 42 7.95 -3.23 0.24
C GLU A 42 9.26 -3.51 -0.52
N ASN A 43 9.20 -3.94 -1.79
CA ASN A 43 10.37 -4.24 -2.62
C ASN A 43 10.36 -3.58 -4.01
N GLN A 44 9.35 -2.78 -4.33
CA GLN A 44 9.26 -2.10 -5.63
C GLN A 44 9.43 -0.59 -5.52
N HIS A 45 9.06 0.00 -4.39
CA HIS A 45 9.18 1.43 -4.17
C HIS A 45 10.27 1.77 -3.16
N PRO A 46 11.00 2.89 -3.36
CA PRO A 46 11.86 3.42 -2.31
C PRO A 46 11.01 3.83 -1.09
N GLN A 47 11.60 3.76 0.10
CA GLN A 47 10.88 3.91 1.39
C GLN A 47 10.11 5.24 1.52
N ASN A 48 10.50 6.27 0.78
CA ASN A 48 9.84 7.58 0.76
C ASN A 48 8.48 7.61 0.05
N CYS A 49 8.10 6.55 -0.66
CA CYS A 49 6.84 6.51 -1.42
C CYS A 49 5.64 5.99 -0.65
N GLY A 50 5.80 5.62 0.61
CA GLY A 50 4.71 5.09 1.42
C GLY A 50 4.82 5.48 2.87
N TYR A 51 3.68 5.43 3.56
CA TYR A 51 3.61 5.79 4.97
C TYR A 51 4.01 4.58 5.84
N PRO A 52 4.78 4.77 6.92
CA PRO A 52 5.15 3.69 7.81
C PRO A 52 3.93 2.91 8.32
N GLY A 53 3.95 1.58 8.19
CA GLY A 53 2.85 0.70 8.59
C GLY A 53 1.83 0.38 7.49
N PHE A 54 1.97 0.99 6.29
CA PHE A 54 1.11 0.74 5.12
C PHE A 54 1.78 -0.14 4.07
N ASN A 55 2.71 -0.99 4.50
CA ASN A 55 3.51 -1.83 3.62
C ASN A 55 2.63 -2.97 3.07
N LEU A 56 2.64 -3.14 1.76
CA LEU A 56 2.00 -4.24 1.05
C LEU A 56 3.06 -5.10 0.37
N LYS A 57 2.70 -6.35 0.08
CA LYS A 57 3.53 -7.27 -0.73
C LYS A 57 2.67 -7.89 -1.82
N CYS A 58 3.33 -8.40 -2.86
CA CYS A 58 2.70 -9.36 -3.76
C CYS A 58 3.13 -10.76 -3.32
N ASN A 59 2.16 -11.63 -3.03
CA ASN A 59 2.48 -13.03 -2.73
C ASN A 59 2.93 -13.79 -4.00
N SER A 60 3.34 -15.04 -3.82
CA SER A 60 3.81 -15.91 -4.91
C SER A 60 2.76 -16.17 -5.99
N GLN A 61 1.47 -16.03 -5.66
CA GLN A 61 0.37 -16.18 -6.60
C GLN A 61 0.04 -14.88 -7.35
N GLY A 62 0.74 -13.78 -7.04
CA GLY A 62 0.55 -12.47 -7.65
C GLY A 62 -0.57 -11.63 -7.04
N TYR A 63 -1.09 -12.00 -5.86
CA TYR A 63 -2.08 -11.21 -5.12
C TYR A 63 -1.42 -10.23 -4.14
N THR A 64 -2.01 -9.04 -4.01
CA THR A 64 -1.65 -8.06 -2.98
C THR A 64 -2.01 -8.60 -1.59
N VAL A 65 -1.07 -8.52 -0.65
CA VAL A 65 -1.25 -8.91 0.74
C VAL A 65 -0.89 -7.78 1.70
N LEU A 66 -1.64 -7.73 2.79
CA LEU A 66 -1.38 -6.88 3.96
C LEU A 66 -1.07 -7.79 5.14
N ASN A 67 0.04 -7.53 5.84
CA ASN A 67 0.35 -8.21 7.09
C ASN A 67 -0.08 -7.34 8.28
N LEU A 68 -1.00 -7.85 9.10
CA LEU A 68 -1.37 -7.25 10.37
C LEU A 68 -0.51 -7.85 11.49
N PRO A 69 0.24 -7.07 12.28
CA PRO A 69 1.27 -7.59 13.18
C PRO A 69 0.85 -8.72 14.13
N PHE A 70 -0.39 -8.69 14.63
CA PHE A 70 -0.93 -9.70 15.55
C PHE A 70 -2.03 -10.57 14.94
N SER A 71 -2.30 -10.43 13.65
CA SER A 71 -3.37 -11.17 12.97
C SER A 71 -2.92 -11.82 11.67
N GLY A 72 -1.65 -11.69 11.31
CA GLY A 72 -1.04 -12.34 10.15
C GLY A 72 -1.42 -11.69 8.83
N GLU A 73 -1.20 -12.43 7.75
CA GLU A 73 -1.41 -11.97 6.38
C GLU A 73 -2.87 -12.10 5.93
N PHE A 74 -3.36 -11.07 5.24
CA PHE A 74 -4.66 -11.04 4.59
C PHE A 74 -4.48 -10.68 3.11
N LEU A 75 -5.34 -11.24 2.26
CA LEU A 75 -5.44 -10.84 0.86
C LEU A 75 -6.15 -9.49 0.76
N VAL A 76 -5.64 -8.58 -0.06
CA VAL A 76 -6.28 -7.28 -0.31
C VAL A 76 -7.16 -7.38 -1.56
N ARG A 77 -8.45 -7.10 -1.41
CA ARG A 77 -9.40 -7.09 -2.54
C ARG A 77 -9.55 -5.72 -3.18
N THR A 78 -9.61 -4.66 -2.37
CA THR A 78 -9.73 -3.28 -2.85
C THR A 78 -9.16 -2.30 -1.85
N ILE A 79 -8.66 -1.17 -2.36
CA ILE A 79 -8.26 0.00 -1.59
C ILE A 79 -9.04 1.20 -2.13
N ARG A 80 -9.76 1.91 -1.26
CA ARG A 80 -10.44 3.17 -1.57
C ARG A 80 -9.71 4.31 -0.87
N TYR A 81 -9.35 5.32 -1.65
CA TYR A 81 -8.55 6.46 -1.17
C TYR A 81 -9.41 7.67 -0.77
N SER A 82 -10.45 7.98 -1.56
CA SER A 82 -11.35 9.12 -1.31
C SER A 82 -12.18 8.96 -0.04
N ASN A 83 -12.57 7.72 0.23
CA ASN A 83 -13.17 7.29 1.49
C ASN A 83 -12.28 6.15 2.02
N PRO A 84 -11.30 6.47 2.89
CA PRO A 84 -10.27 5.54 3.35
C PRO A 84 -10.88 4.21 3.77
N GLU A 85 -10.62 3.19 2.96
CA GLU A 85 -11.06 1.83 3.27
C GLU A 85 -10.16 0.83 2.54
N ILE A 86 -9.73 -0.18 3.27
CA ILE A 86 -9.05 -1.35 2.72
C ILE A 86 -9.90 -2.57 3.04
N LYS A 87 -10.26 -3.33 2.00
CA LYS A 87 -11.04 -4.56 2.14
C LYS A 87 -10.12 -5.78 2.05
N LEU A 88 -10.17 -6.58 3.09
CA LEU A 88 -9.31 -7.73 3.34
C LEU A 88 -10.11 -9.03 3.30
N PHE A 89 -9.48 -10.10 2.81
CA PHE A 89 -10.07 -11.43 2.71
C PHE A 89 -9.10 -12.45 3.30
N ASP A 90 -9.68 -13.52 3.81
CA ASP A 90 -8.93 -14.67 4.28
C ASP A 90 -8.63 -15.60 3.10
N ALA A 91 -7.38 -16.05 2.99
CA ALA A 91 -6.96 -16.94 1.91
C ALA A 91 -7.59 -18.34 2.03
N ASP A 92 -7.89 -18.77 3.26
CA ASP A 92 -8.54 -20.04 3.57
C ASP A 92 -10.08 -19.95 3.45
N ASN A 93 -10.60 -18.80 3.01
CA ASN A 93 -12.03 -18.53 2.86
C ASN A 93 -12.81 -18.78 4.18
N CYS A 94 -12.19 -18.43 5.31
CA CYS A 94 -12.82 -18.48 6.62
C CYS A 94 -12.44 -17.26 7.48
N LEU A 95 -12.81 -16.09 7.00
CA LEU A 95 -12.59 -14.82 7.67
C LEU A 95 -13.21 -14.79 9.06
N ALA A 96 -14.37 -15.41 9.26
CA ALA A 96 -15.00 -15.51 10.58
C ALA A 96 -14.06 -16.10 11.64
N ARG A 97 -13.23 -17.10 11.29
CA ARG A 97 -12.22 -17.68 12.19
C ARG A 97 -11.14 -16.68 12.56
N ARG A 98 -10.67 -15.91 11.57
CA ARG A 98 -9.65 -14.88 11.75
C ARG A 98 -10.17 -13.76 12.66
N LEU A 99 -11.46 -13.41 12.51
CA LEU A 99 -12.10 -12.32 13.24
C LEU A 99 -12.21 -12.58 14.75
N MET A 100 -12.35 -13.83 15.18
CA MET A 100 -12.39 -14.20 16.60
C MET A 100 -11.15 -13.77 17.39
N ASN A 101 -10.00 -13.67 16.72
CA ASN A 101 -8.72 -13.29 17.31
C ASN A 101 -8.11 -12.05 16.61
N LEU A 102 -8.93 -11.22 15.97
CA LEU A 102 -8.46 -10.02 15.29
C LEU A 102 -7.89 -9.03 16.31
N ASN A 103 -6.66 -8.58 16.06
CA ASN A 103 -5.97 -7.63 16.91
C ASN A 103 -5.29 -6.56 16.04
N LEU A 104 -5.85 -5.36 16.08
CA LEU A 104 -5.40 -4.20 15.30
C LEU A 104 -4.47 -3.26 16.08
N SER A 105 -4.17 -3.54 17.35
CA SER A 105 -3.53 -2.60 18.29
C SER A 105 -2.15 -2.09 17.88
N SER A 106 -1.43 -2.81 17.03
CA SER A 106 -0.13 -2.40 16.47
C SER A 106 -0.18 -2.11 14.97
N SER A 107 -1.37 -1.88 14.44
CA SER A 107 -1.57 -1.48 13.04
C SER A 107 -2.09 -0.03 12.97
N PRO A 108 -1.87 0.70 11.86
CA PRO A 108 -2.44 2.03 11.66
C PRO A 108 -3.94 1.99 11.31
N PHE A 109 -4.53 0.79 11.29
CA PHE A 109 -5.89 0.56 10.84
C PHE A 109 -6.85 0.39 12.01
N GLU A 110 -8.08 0.82 11.79
CA GLU A 110 -9.19 0.62 12.72
C GLU A 110 -10.41 0.06 11.96
N PRO A 111 -11.39 -0.51 12.66
CA PRO A 111 -12.61 -0.99 12.03
C PRO A 111 -13.32 0.12 11.23
N TYR A 112 -13.65 -0.12 9.95
CA TYR A 112 -14.40 0.85 9.14
C TYR A 112 -15.84 1.03 9.68
N VAL A 113 -16.43 -0.06 10.17
CA VAL A 113 -17.70 -0.11 10.91
C VAL A 113 -17.49 -1.07 12.08
N ILE A 114 -18.21 -0.92 13.18
CA ILE A 114 -18.20 -1.91 14.27
C ILE A 114 -19.58 -2.55 14.35
N VAL A 115 -19.63 -3.86 14.16
CA VAL A 115 -20.84 -4.66 14.38
C VAL A 115 -20.53 -5.74 15.41
N ASN A 116 -21.37 -5.83 16.44
CA ASN A 116 -21.21 -6.83 17.48
C ASN A 116 -22.06 -8.05 17.18
N TYR A 117 -21.43 -9.22 17.26
CA TYR A 117 -22.11 -10.50 17.12
C TYR A 117 -21.98 -11.35 18.38
N THR A 118 -23.01 -12.14 18.62
CA THR A 118 -23.00 -13.30 19.51
C THR A 118 -22.94 -14.56 18.67
N ILE A 119 -21.98 -15.43 18.96
CA ILE A 119 -21.81 -16.72 18.28
C ILE A 119 -22.38 -17.82 19.16
N LEU A 120 -23.30 -18.61 18.58
CA LEU A 120 -23.93 -19.75 19.21
C LEU A 120 -23.43 -21.05 18.59
N SER A 121 -23.21 -22.05 19.42
CA SER A 121 -22.93 -23.43 19.03
C SER A 121 -24.17 -24.27 19.26
N CYS A 122 -24.58 -24.98 18.22
CA CYS A 122 -25.93 -25.51 18.07
C CYS A 122 -25.85 -26.89 17.35
N PRO A 123 -26.42 -28.01 17.84
CA PRO A 123 -26.50 -29.28 17.08
C PRO A 123 -27.20 -29.18 15.71
N SER A 124 -26.53 -29.55 14.60
CA SER A 124 -26.87 -29.22 13.19
C SER A 124 -28.27 -29.55 12.62
N GLU A 125 -29.22 -30.05 13.40
CA GLU A 125 -30.60 -30.31 12.98
C GLU A 125 -31.51 -29.08 13.22
N TYR A 126 -31.40 -28.06 12.37
CA TYR A 126 -32.17 -26.82 12.50
C TYR A 126 -33.11 -26.49 11.34
N PRO A 127 -34.19 -25.71 11.59
CA PRO A 127 -35.07 -25.22 10.54
C PRO A 127 -34.33 -24.41 9.47
N LEU A 128 -34.73 -24.58 8.21
CA LEU A 128 -34.16 -23.86 7.06
C LEU A 128 -34.15 -22.32 7.22
N THR A 129 -35.07 -21.77 8.03
CA THR A 129 -35.14 -20.34 8.33
C THR A 129 -33.85 -19.80 8.96
N PHE A 130 -33.12 -20.63 9.70
CA PHE A 130 -31.89 -20.22 10.39
C PHE A 130 -30.62 -20.62 9.66
N ARG A 131 -30.73 -21.35 8.53
CA ARG A 131 -29.58 -21.72 7.70
C ARG A 131 -28.79 -20.51 7.21
N SER A 132 -29.46 -19.38 7.01
CA SER A 132 -28.80 -18.12 6.65
C SER A 132 -27.90 -17.54 7.74
N LEU A 133 -27.96 -18.01 8.99
CA LEU A 133 -27.15 -17.52 10.11
C LEU A 133 -25.92 -18.39 10.36
N VAL A 134 -25.83 -19.55 9.70
CA VAL A 134 -24.74 -20.50 9.86
C VAL A 134 -23.45 -19.94 9.26
N VAL A 135 -22.36 -20.06 10.02
CA VAL A 135 -21.01 -19.71 9.60
C VAL A 135 -20.32 -21.00 9.18
N ASP A 136 -20.56 -21.41 7.93
CA ASP A 136 -20.21 -22.75 7.41
C ASP A 136 -18.75 -23.14 7.67
N CYS A 137 -17.80 -22.20 7.52
CA CYS A 137 -16.38 -22.46 7.68
C CYS A 137 -15.94 -22.73 9.14
N LEU A 138 -16.82 -22.46 10.10
CA LEU A 138 -16.64 -22.75 11.53
C LEU A 138 -17.51 -23.92 12.02
N SER A 139 -18.53 -24.29 11.26
CA SER A 139 -19.41 -25.43 11.55
C SER A 139 -18.73 -26.76 11.23
N ASN A 140 -19.33 -27.86 11.71
CA ASN A 140 -18.95 -29.23 11.40
C ASN A 140 -20.21 -30.10 11.24
N ASP A 141 -20.03 -31.39 10.94
CA ASP A 141 -21.13 -32.31 10.63
C ASP A 141 -22.17 -32.48 11.76
N THR A 142 -21.82 -32.11 13.00
CA THR A 142 -22.68 -32.30 14.18
C THR A 142 -23.08 -31.00 14.86
N THR A 143 -22.38 -29.91 14.57
CA THR A 143 -22.53 -28.63 15.25
C THR A 143 -22.42 -27.48 14.26
N ASP A 144 -23.47 -26.69 14.20
CA ASP A 144 -23.53 -25.44 13.47
C ASP A 144 -23.16 -24.28 14.37
N LEU A 145 -22.33 -23.37 13.86
CA LEU A 145 -22.03 -22.11 14.51
C LEU A 145 -22.87 -21.00 13.87
N LEU A 146 -23.74 -20.37 14.66
CA LEU A 146 -24.65 -19.32 14.19
C LEU A 146 -24.19 -17.95 14.69
N ALA A 147 -24.21 -16.97 13.79
CA ALA A 147 -23.90 -15.58 14.12
C ALA A 147 -25.18 -14.74 14.22
N PHE A 148 -25.45 -14.23 15.42
CA PHE A 148 -26.55 -13.33 15.71
C PHE A 148 -26.03 -11.93 16.01
N TYR A 149 -26.74 -10.89 15.57
CA TYR A 149 -26.45 -9.53 16.04
C TYR A 149 -26.63 -9.47 17.56
N ASP A 150 -25.74 -8.72 18.21
CA ASP A 150 -25.86 -8.46 19.63
C ASP A 150 -27.20 -7.75 19.96
N GLY A 151 -27.83 -8.14 21.06
CA GLY A 151 -29.16 -7.66 21.45
C GLY A 151 -30.34 -8.29 20.70
N SER A 152 -30.12 -9.31 19.85
CA SER A 152 -31.23 -10.08 19.26
C SER A 152 -31.85 -11.07 20.26
N ASP A 153 -33.13 -11.40 20.08
CA ASP A 153 -33.87 -12.37 20.91
C ASP A 153 -33.48 -13.83 20.62
N TYR A 154 -32.19 -14.12 20.38
CA TYR A 154 -31.73 -15.46 20.00
C TYR A 154 -32.10 -16.52 21.05
N GLU A 155 -32.15 -16.16 22.34
CA GLU A 155 -32.52 -17.06 23.44
C GLU A 155 -33.93 -17.63 23.29
N LYS A 156 -34.84 -16.87 22.69
CA LYS A 156 -36.22 -17.30 22.42
C LYS A 156 -36.29 -18.31 21.28
N TYR A 157 -35.46 -18.13 20.26
CA TYR A 157 -35.51 -18.92 19.03
C TYR A 157 -34.57 -20.13 19.04
N MET A 158 -33.53 -20.09 19.86
CA MET A 158 -32.45 -21.09 19.91
C MET A 158 -32.35 -21.78 21.29
N PRO A 159 -33.43 -22.38 21.81
CA PRO A 159 -33.34 -23.16 23.04
C PRO A 159 -32.47 -24.40 22.81
N GLY A 160 -31.41 -24.56 23.61
CA GLY A 160 -30.47 -25.69 23.50
C GLY A 160 -29.16 -25.37 22.79
N CYS A 161 -28.98 -24.15 22.29
CA CYS A 161 -27.69 -23.66 21.82
C CYS A 161 -26.87 -23.07 22.97
N ASN A 162 -25.55 -23.25 22.91
CA ASN A 162 -24.60 -22.68 23.87
C ASN A 162 -23.93 -21.45 23.28
N VAL A 163 -23.77 -20.40 24.09
CA VAL A 163 -23.01 -19.21 23.68
C VAL A 163 -21.52 -19.52 23.71
N THR A 164 -20.87 -19.41 22.57
CA THR A 164 -19.42 -19.70 22.42
C THR A 164 -18.59 -18.43 22.47
N ALA A 165 -19.12 -17.32 21.95
CA ALA A 165 -18.48 -16.01 22.01
C ALA A 165 -19.52 -14.89 22.11
N ARG A 166 -19.21 -13.85 22.88
CA ARG A 166 -20.01 -12.62 23.00
C ARG A 166 -19.19 -11.42 22.55
N ASN A 167 -19.88 -10.36 22.13
CA ASN A 167 -19.30 -9.07 21.79
C ASN A 167 -18.19 -9.15 20.76
N LEU A 168 -18.35 -10.01 19.76
CA LEU A 168 -17.38 -10.09 18.68
C LEU A 168 -17.59 -8.86 17.79
N SER A 169 -16.80 -7.81 18.05
CA SER A 169 -16.79 -6.55 17.30
C SER A 169 -16.03 -6.73 16.00
N ILE A 170 -16.75 -6.66 14.88
CA ILE A 170 -16.22 -7.01 13.57
C ILE A 170 -16.36 -5.83 12.63
N ALA A 171 -15.33 -5.61 11.82
CA ALA A 171 -15.35 -4.62 10.76
C ALA A 171 -15.95 -5.13 9.45
N SER A 172 -17.06 -5.86 9.56
CA SER A 172 -17.85 -6.39 8.45
C SER A 172 -19.31 -6.20 8.79
N ASN A 173 -20.06 -5.66 7.84
CA ASN A 173 -21.48 -5.37 8.00
C ASN A 173 -22.31 -6.66 8.13
N ASP A 174 -21.79 -7.77 7.63
CA ASP A 174 -22.43 -9.09 7.73
C ASP A 174 -21.35 -10.17 7.93
N LEU A 175 -21.46 -10.93 9.03
CA LEU A 175 -20.57 -12.05 9.30
C LEU A 175 -20.76 -13.21 8.32
N LYS A 176 -22.00 -13.46 7.90
CA LYS A 176 -22.40 -14.56 7.03
C LYS A 176 -21.73 -14.44 5.67
N TYR A 177 -21.73 -13.21 5.19
CA TYR A 177 -21.11 -12.84 3.93
C TYR A 177 -19.75 -12.20 4.15
N SER A 178 -19.13 -12.34 5.33
CA SER A 178 -17.81 -11.73 5.57
C SER A 178 -16.75 -12.31 4.64
N ASP A 179 -16.86 -13.59 4.25
CA ASP A 179 -16.03 -14.18 3.20
C ASP A 179 -16.33 -13.62 1.80
N LEU A 180 -17.56 -13.13 1.58
CA LEU A 180 -18.02 -12.54 0.32
C LEU A 180 -17.83 -11.02 0.24
N PHE A 181 -17.81 -10.30 1.37
CA PHE A 181 -17.72 -8.84 1.47
C PHE A 181 -16.41 -8.35 2.08
N GLY A 182 -15.72 -9.20 2.85
CA GLY A 182 -14.41 -8.96 3.44
C GLY A 182 -14.44 -8.22 4.77
N LEU A 183 -13.28 -8.19 5.42
CA LEU A 183 -12.98 -7.33 6.56
C LEU A 183 -12.64 -5.93 6.04
N SER A 184 -13.43 -4.93 6.41
CA SER A 184 -13.25 -3.55 5.97
C SER A 184 -12.59 -2.73 7.08
N LEU A 185 -11.38 -2.25 6.83
CA LEU A 185 -10.64 -1.39 7.76
C LEU A 185 -10.48 0.02 7.18
N THR A 186 -10.41 1.02 8.04
CA THR A 186 -10.12 2.41 7.70
C THR A 186 -8.79 2.86 8.30
N TRP A 187 -8.32 4.04 7.89
CA TRP A 187 -7.20 4.74 8.50
C TRP A 187 -7.44 6.25 8.46
N ASN A 188 -7.00 6.94 9.52
CA ASN A 188 -7.10 8.40 9.61
C ASN A 188 -5.77 9.12 9.35
N VAL A 189 -4.66 8.41 9.54
CA VAL A 189 -3.30 8.95 9.38
C VAL A 189 -2.52 8.07 8.40
N PRO A 190 -1.95 8.64 7.32
CA PRO A 190 -2.04 10.04 6.92
C PRO A 190 -3.42 10.38 6.32
N ASN A 191 -3.89 11.60 6.56
CA ASN A 191 -5.15 12.05 5.98
C ASN A 191 -4.93 12.56 4.55
N CYS A 192 -5.34 11.74 3.58
CA CYS A 192 -5.27 12.06 2.15
C CYS A 192 -6.61 12.50 1.55
N THR A 193 -7.71 12.49 2.32
CA THR A 193 -9.07 12.71 1.80
C THR A 193 -9.24 14.05 1.09
N ALA A 194 -8.60 15.11 1.61
CA ALA A 194 -8.62 16.44 1.00
C ALA A 194 -7.92 16.49 -0.38
N CYS A 195 -6.82 15.75 -0.56
CA CYS A 195 -6.15 15.65 -1.86
C CYS A 195 -7.02 14.87 -2.84
N GLU A 196 -7.61 13.75 -2.39
CA GLU A 196 -8.49 12.93 -3.23
C GLU A 196 -9.72 13.71 -3.71
N ALA A 197 -10.33 14.54 -2.86
CA ALA A 197 -11.45 15.40 -3.21
C ALA A 197 -11.10 16.43 -4.30
N LYS A 198 -9.82 16.83 -4.40
CA LYS A 198 -9.29 17.73 -5.44
C LYS A 198 -8.76 16.98 -6.66
N PHE A 199 -8.89 15.66 -6.71
CA PHE A 199 -8.28 14.80 -7.72
C PHE A 199 -6.74 14.89 -7.77
N GLU A 200 -6.10 15.16 -6.64
CA GLU A 200 -4.65 15.23 -6.47
C GLU A 200 -4.07 13.95 -5.84
N LEU A 201 -2.76 13.73 -5.98
CA LEU A 201 -2.02 12.68 -5.31
C LEU A 201 -1.57 13.14 -3.93
N CYS A 202 -1.67 12.25 -2.95
CA CYS A 202 -1.16 12.47 -1.60
C CYS A 202 0.28 11.95 -1.50
N GLY A 203 1.14 12.60 -0.71
CA GLY A 203 2.49 12.11 -0.46
C GLY A 203 3.26 12.96 0.55
N PHE A 204 4.46 12.52 0.91
CA PHE A 204 5.36 13.33 1.74
C PHE A 204 5.89 14.53 0.96
N GLU A 205 5.89 15.71 1.59
CA GLU A 205 6.60 16.87 1.04
C GLU A 205 8.12 16.64 1.05
N ASN A 206 8.66 16.20 2.18
CA ASN A 206 10.05 15.80 2.29
C ASN A 206 10.20 14.69 3.34
N TYR A 207 10.26 13.45 2.86
CA TYR A 207 10.38 12.25 3.70
C TYR A 207 11.48 12.34 4.77
N SER A 208 12.58 13.04 4.50
CA SER A 208 13.76 13.08 5.39
C SER A 208 13.68 14.17 6.48
N THR A 209 12.92 15.25 6.27
CA THR A 209 12.94 16.42 7.17
C THR A 209 11.59 16.80 7.75
N SER A 210 10.50 16.62 7.00
CA SER A 210 9.14 16.86 7.49
C SER A 210 8.26 15.70 7.04
N LYS A 211 7.78 14.88 7.99
CA LYS A 211 6.77 13.83 7.71
C LYS A 211 5.38 14.43 7.38
N GLU A 212 5.38 15.66 6.87
CA GLU A 212 4.21 16.41 6.46
C GLU A 212 3.68 15.87 5.14
N ILE A 213 2.35 15.82 5.07
CA ILE A 213 1.60 15.30 3.93
C ILE A 213 1.14 16.48 3.10
N ARG A 214 1.38 16.41 1.79
CA ARG A 214 0.89 17.38 0.82
C ARG A 214 0.21 16.73 -0.37
N CYS A 215 -0.53 17.56 -1.09
CA CYS A 215 -1.18 17.21 -2.33
C CYS A 215 -0.31 17.62 -3.52
N PHE A 216 -0.25 16.77 -4.53
CA PHE A 216 0.50 16.95 -5.76
C PHE A 216 -0.44 16.75 -6.95
N GLY A 217 -0.33 17.59 -7.98
CA GLY A 217 -1.13 17.41 -9.19
C GLY A 217 -0.86 16.04 -9.83
N ARG A 218 -1.92 15.36 -10.29
CA ARG A 218 -1.74 14.14 -11.09
C ARG A 218 -1.07 14.50 -12.42
N PRO A 219 -0.08 13.73 -12.89
CA PRO A 219 0.47 13.92 -14.22
C PRO A 219 -0.67 13.74 -15.24
N LYS A 220 -0.90 14.75 -16.08
CA LYS A 220 -1.90 14.66 -17.15
C LYS A 220 -1.45 13.56 -18.13
N SER A 221 -2.24 12.50 -18.26
CA SER A 221 -2.05 11.50 -19.31
C SER A 221 -2.10 12.20 -20.68
N GLY A 222 -0.95 12.35 -21.34
CA GLY A 222 -0.83 12.92 -22.69
C GLY A 222 -0.43 14.40 -22.80
N SER A 223 -0.03 15.09 -21.71
CA SER A 223 0.57 16.43 -21.83
C SER A 223 2.01 16.42 -21.36
N SER A 224 2.93 16.55 -22.32
CA SER A 224 4.32 16.96 -22.09
C SER A 224 4.37 18.45 -21.74
N GLU A 225 3.71 18.88 -20.66
CA GLU A 225 3.95 20.17 -20.03
C GLU A 225 4.96 19.95 -18.90
N GLY A 226 6.23 19.87 -19.31
CA GLY A 226 7.34 19.83 -18.38
C GLY A 226 7.54 21.19 -17.74
N GLN A 227 7.35 21.29 -16.42
CA GLN A 227 7.92 22.34 -15.56
C GLN A 227 7.68 21.93 -14.10
N PRO A 228 8.65 21.21 -13.49
CA PRO A 228 9.99 21.72 -13.20
C PRO A 228 11.14 20.83 -13.70
N MET A 229 10.84 19.71 -14.35
CA MET A 229 11.83 18.69 -14.76
C MET A 229 12.83 19.21 -15.81
N ALA A 230 12.40 20.10 -16.71
CA ALA A 230 13.29 20.68 -17.73
C ALA A 230 14.42 21.54 -17.13
N LYS A 231 14.18 22.24 -16.02
CA LYS A 231 15.21 23.05 -15.35
C LYS A 231 16.25 22.17 -14.66
N VAL A 232 15.82 21.06 -14.06
CA VAL A 232 16.73 20.10 -13.40
C VAL A 232 17.54 19.32 -14.43
N ILE A 233 16.92 18.92 -15.56
CA ILE A 233 17.62 18.26 -16.69
C ILE A 233 18.63 19.22 -17.34
N ALA A 234 18.28 20.49 -17.53
CA ALA A 234 19.21 21.49 -18.06
C ALA A 234 20.42 21.69 -17.14
N LEU A 235 20.21 21.74 -15.82
CA LEU A 235 21.29 21.93 -14.84
C LEU A 235 22.14 20.66 -14.65
N SER A 236 21.53 19.46 -14.66
CA SER A 236 22.25 18.19 -14.47
C SER A 236 23.07 17.77 -15.69
N VAL A 237 22.71 18.23 -16.89
CA VAL A 237 23.45 17.99 -18.14
C VAL A 237 24.46 19.10 -18.43
N ALA A 238 24.16 20.36 -18.12
CA ALA A 238 25.06 21.48 -18.37
C ALA A 238 26.35 21.44 -17.53
N ILE A 239 26.26 21.02 -16.26
CA ILE A 239 27.42 20.95 -15.35
C ILE A 239 28.48 19.94 -15.83
N PRO A 240 28.15 18.67 -16.13
CA PRO A 240 29.13 17.70 -16.62
C PRO A 240 29.68 18.07 -18.00
N ILE A 241 28.86 18.64 -18.90
CA ILE A 241 29.33 19.12 -20.21
C ILE A 241 30.32 20.28 -20.03
N SER A 242 30.01 21.24 -19.17
CA SER A 242 30.89 22.38 -18.88
C SER A 242 32.24 21.93 -18.30
N LEU A 243 32.23 21.01 -17.33
CA LEU A 243 33.46 20.43 -16.77
C LEU A 243 34.28 19.68 -17.83
N LEU A 244 33.63 18.96 -18.74
CA LEU A 244 34.30 18.21 -19.80
C LEU A 244 34.92 19.14 -20.85
N LEU A 245 34.25 20.24 -21.19
CA LEU A 245 34.80 21.29 -22.06
C LEU A 245 36.02 21.99 -21.43
N LEU A 246 35.98 22.28 -20.13
CA LEU A 246 37.12 22.86 -19.40
C LEU A 246 38.33 21.93 -19.37
N LEU A 247 38.12 20.61 -19.21
CA LEU A 247 39.19 19.62 -19.27
C LEU A 247 39.82 19.55 -20.67
N ILE A 248 39.01 19.52 -21.73
CA ILE A 248 39.50 19.52 -23.12
C ILE A 248 40.31 20.80 -23.39
N PHE A 249 39.80 21.96 -22.96
CA PHE A 249 40.48 23.24 -23.11
C PHE A 249 41.81 23.29 -22.33
N GLY A 250 41.86 22.75 -21.11
CA GLY A 250 43.10 22.64 -20.33
C GLY A 250 44.14 21.74 -21.00
N ILE A 251 43.70 20.61 -21.58
CA ILE A 251 44.58 19.68 -22.31
C ILE A 251 45.10 20.34 -23.60
N SER A 252 44.23 21.00 -24.37
CA SER A 252 44.63 21.67 -25.62
C SER A 252 45.59 22.84 -25.36
N LEU A 253 45.39 23.61 -24.29
CA LEU A 253 46.34 24.64 -23.84
C LEU A 253 47.69 24.04 -23.44
N ARG A 254 47.70 22.91 -22.71
CA ARG A 254 48.97 22.24 -22.35
C ARG A 254 49.72 21.77 -23.59
N ILE A 255 49.03 21.16 -24.55
CA ILE A 255 49.63 20.71 -25.82
C ILE A 255 50.17 21.92 -26.60
N TYR A 256 49.39 22.99 -26.70
CA TYR A 256 49.80 24.22 -27.39
C TYR A 256 51.04 24.86 -26.74
N CYS A 257 51.05 24.99 -25.40
CA CYS A 257 52.18 25.53 -24.66
C CYS A 257 53.43 24.65 -24.79
N ASN A 258 53.29 23.32 -24.79
CA ASN A 258 54.43 22.42 -24.96
C ASN A 258 55.02 22.54 -26.37
N LYS A 259 54.17 22.56 -27.40
CA LYS A 259 54.59 22.76 -28.79
C LYS A 259 55.24 24.12 -29.03
N ARG A 260 54.78 25.17 -28.34
CA ARG A 260 55.39 26.50 -28.41
C ARG A 260 56.75 26.56 -27.72
N ARG A 261 56.95 25.84 -26.61
CA ARG A 261 58.26 25.71 -25.95
C ARG A 261 59.26 24.97 -26.83
N GLU A 262 58.83 23.90 -27.48
CA GLU A 262 59.65 23.12 -28.43
C GLU A 262 60.05 23.95 -29.67
N ALA A 263 59.21 24.89 -30.12
CA ALA A 263 59.53 25.78 -31.24
C ALA A 263 60.40 27.00 -30.87
N SER A 264 60.64 27.24 -29.57
CA SER A 264 61.48 28.34 -29.06
C SER A 264 62.84 27.89 -28.53
N SER A 265 63.14 26.59 -28.61
CA SER A 265 64.44 25.98 -28.33
C SER A 265 65.14 25.61 -29.62
#